data_AF-A0A484HLY0-F1
#
_entry.id   AF-A0A484HLY0-F1
#
_cell.length_a   1.000
_cell.length_b   1.000
_cell.length_c   1.000
_cell.angle_alpha   90.00
_cell.angle_beta   90.00
_cell.angle_gamma   90.00
#
_symmetry.space_group_name_H-M   'P 1'
#
loop_
_entity.id
_entity.type
_entity.pdbx_description
1 polymer ?
#
loop_
_entity_poly.entity_id
_entity_poly.type
_entity_poly.pdbx_seq_one_letter_code
_entity_poly.pdbx_strand_id
1 'polypeptide(L)'
;MTRFGILKHRAKLQEQYLWTQVDFKSEGENDLSNKALKAATKLKGCGQFLLFHNYYTINQVKLAKAHYCSRHLLCPMCAGVRAAKSMSRYIQRIEELMRQNRHLKPVLITLTVKNGEDLQERFKHLRSSFRTLLDRYNDYKKKGRGFNQFCKIDGAFYSTEYTYNPKTKEWHPHIHIFALLNEWIDQEELAETWHDITLDSYIVDIRRVKKTKEHGYSKAVAEVCKYALKFSDLSLENTWEAYLSLKGNRLTGCFGSMYGVELPEKLTDDLPLDDLPYLELLYRFVFAKKSYYNLEITKDVKPK
;
A
#
# COMPACT_ATOMS: atom_id res chain seq x y z
N MET A 1 17.73 -2.79 -9.95
CA MET A 1 17.79 -1.31 -9.80
C MET A 1 16.72 -0.56 -10.61
N THR A 2 16.21 -1.10 -11.72
CA THR A 2 15.19 -0.46 -12.58
C THR A 2 13.88 -0.07 -11.88
N ARG A 3 13.39 -0.89 -10.94
CA ARG A 3 12.13 -0.61 -10.22
C ARG A 3 12.17 0.66 -9.36
N PHE A 4 13.28 0.92 -8.66
CA PHE A 4 13.45 2.16 -7.89
C PHE A 4 13.50 3.38 -8.81
N GLY A 5 14.16 3.26 -9.97
CA GLY A 5 14.24 4.33 -10.97
C GLY A 5 12.86 4.75 -11.46
N ILE A 6 11.98 3.79 -11.79
CA ILE A 6 10.60 4.06 -12.25
C ILE A 6 9.78 4.76 -11.16
N LEU A 7 9.82 4.25 -9.92
CA LEU A 7 9.05 4.82 -8.81
C LEU A 7 9.54 6.24 -8.45
N LYS A 8 10.86 6.46 -8.46
CA LYS A 8 11.42 7.79 -8.21
C LYS A 8 11.19 8.75 -9.38
N HIS A 9 11.17 8.26 -10.63
CA HIS A 9 10.77 9.06 -11.80
C HIS A 9 9.37 9.63 -11.62
N ARG A 10 8.38 8.77 -11.31
CA ARG A 10 7.01 9.23 -11.08
C ARG A 10 6.93 10.20 -9.89
N ALA A 11 7.68 9.94 -8.81
CA ALA A 11 7.77 10.89 -7.69
C ALA A 11 8.40 12.24 -8.09
N LYS A 12 9.35 12.26 -9.02
CA LYS A 12 9.97 13.49 -9.55
C LYS A 12 9.01 14.28 -10.43
N LEU A 13 8.20 13.61 -11.25
CA LEU A 13 7.12 14.26 -11.98
C LEU A 13 6.09 14.89 -11.04
N GLN A 14 5.70 14.17 -9.98
CA GLN A 14 4.82 14.72 -8.93
C GLN A 14 5.43 15.93 -8.23
N GLU A 15 6.72 15.86 -7.91
CA GLU A 15 7.46 17.00 -7.35
C GLU A 15 7.40 18.23 -8.26
N GLN A 16 7.68 18.06 -9.57
CA GLN A 16 7.65 19.14 -10.56
C GLN A 16 6.26 19.76 -10.69
N TYR A 17 5.21 18.94 -10.75
CA TYR A 17 3.83 19.41 -10.75
C TYR A 17 3.50 20.21 -9.49
N LEU A 18 3.89 19.73 -8.30
CA LEU A 18 3.61 20.46 -7.05
C LEU A 18 4.29 21.83 -7.02
N TRP A 19 5.47 21.98 -7.63
CA TRP A 19 6.11 23.29 -7.76
C TRP A 19 5.31 24.27 -8.63
N THR A 20 4.54 23.80 -9.61
CA THR A 20 3.66 24.68 -10.41
C THR A 20 2.40 25.11 -9.65
N GLN A 21 2.08 24.43 -8.56
CA GLN A 21 0.95 24.79 -7.67
C GLN A 21 1.36 25.79 -6.57
N VAL A 22 2.63 26.18 -6.50
CA VAL A 22 3.12 27.14 -5.51
C VAL A 22 2.98 28.55 -6.05
N ASP A 23 2.16 29.35 -5.37
CA ASP A 23 2.13 30.80 -5.54
C ASP A 23 3.16 31.44 -4.59
N PHE A 24 4.21 32.02 -5.18
CA PHE A 24 5.27 32.73 -4.47
C PHE A 24 4.96 34.22 -4.24
N LYS A 25 3.86 34.74 -4.80
CA LYS A 25 3.48 36.15 -4.70
C LYS A 25 2.49 36.40 -3.57
N SER A 26 1.63 35.42 -3.25
CA SER A 26 0.81 35.46 -2.03
C SER A 26 1.72 35.30 -0.81
N GLU A 27 1.82 36.30 0.06
CA GLU A 27 2.70 36.35 1.25
C GLU A 27 2.29 35.34 2.36
N GLY A 28 2.13 34.06 2.01
CA GLY A 28 1.81 32.98 2.93
C GLY A 28 0.32 32.77 3.24
N GLU A 29 -0.58 33.61 2.71
CA GLU A 29 -2.03 33.50 2.96
C GLU A 29 -2.70 32.31 2.25
N ASN A 30 -2.08 31.75 1.21
CA ASN A 30 -2.65 30.65 0.45
C ASN A 30 -2.28 29.28 1.03
N ASP A 31 -3.21 28.66 1.79
CA ASP A 31 -3.03 27.34 2.41
C ASP A 31 -2.72 26.22 1.40
N LEU A 32 -3.34 26.24 0.22
CA LEU A 32 -3.08 25.26 -0.85
C LEU A 32 -1.65 25.39 -1.40
N SER A 33 -1.20 26.61 -1.67
CA SER A 33 0.19 26.91 -2.07
C SER A 33 1.18 26.41 -1.01
N ASN A 34 0.93 26.72 0.26
CA ASN A 34 1.76 26.28 1.38
C ASN A 34 1.84 24.74 1.50
N LYS A 35 0.71 24.05 1.30
CA LYS A 35 0.67 22.58 1.28
C LYS A 35 1.47 22.00 0.11
N ALA A 36 1.37 22.60 -1.07
CA ALA A 36 2.13 22.20 -2.25
C ALA A 36 3.64 22.40 -2.04
N LEU A 37 4.07 23.56 -1.54
CA LEU A 37 5.46 23.88 -1.22
C LEU A 37 6.08 22.87 -0.24
N LYS A 38 5.37 22.59 0.87
CA LYS A 38 5.79 21.59 1.87
C LYS A 38 5.89 20.18 1.27
N ALA A 39 4.98 19.81 0.38
CA ALA A 39 4.99 18.50 -0.27
C ALA A 39 6.14 18.39 -1.29
N ALA A 40 6.31 19.39 -2.16
CA ALA A 40 7.36 19.43 -3.18
C ALA A 40 8.77 19.36 -2.54
N THR A 41 9.01 20.15 -1.50
CA THR A 41 10.27 20.16 -0.75
C THR A 41 10.61 18.78 -0.18
N LYS A 42 9.61 18.09 0.39
CA LYS A 42 9.80 16.72 0.91
C LYS A 42 10.09 15.70 -0.20
N LEU A 43 9.39 15.78 -1.34
CA LEU A 43 9.59 14.87 -2.46
C LEU A 43 10.96 15.07 -3.13
N LYS A 44 11.46 16.31 -3.18
CA LYS A 44 12.79 16.67 -3.73
C LYS A 44 13.92 15.85 -3.11
N GLY A 45 13.97 15.77 -1.78
CA GLY A 45 15.00 15.01 -1.07
C GLY A 45 14.76 13.50 -1.03
N CYS A 46 13.56 13.01 -1.35
CA CYS A 46 13.22 11.60 -1.21
C CYS A 46 13.98 10.74 -2.23
N GLY A 47 14.71 9.73 -1.77
CA GLY A 47 15.32 8.73 -2.64
C GLY A 47 16.40 9.25 -3.58
N GLN A 48 17.01 10.39 -3.28
CA GLN A 48 18.05 10.97 -4.14
C GLN A 48 19.32 10.11 -4.16
N PHE A 49 19.62 9.49 -3.01
CA PHE A 49 20.71 8.55 -2.84
C PHE A 49 20.20 7.24 -2.25
N LEU A 50 20.75 6.13 -2.72
CA LEU A 50 20.50 4.79 -2.19
C LEU A 50 21.85 4.13 -1.89
N LEU A 51 22.05 3.70 -0.66
CA LEU A 51 23.24 2.98 -0.22
C LEU A 51 22.89 1.50 -0.06
N PHE A 52 23.57 0.65 -0.83
CA PHE A 52 23.41 -0.80 -0.74
C PHE A 52 24.64 -1.45 -0.12
N HIS A 53 24.41 -2.50 0.66
CA HIS A 53 25.44 -3.45 1.05
C HIS A 53 25.28 -4.70 0.19
N ASN A 54 26.31 -5.06 -0.57
CA ASN A 54 26.39 -6.31 -1.30
C ASN A 54 27.25 -7.30 -0.50
N TYR A 55 26.57 -8.17 0.26
CA TYR A 55 27.18 -9.28 0.99
C TYR A 55 27.45 -10.42 0.01
N TYR A 56 28.60 -10.33 -0.66
CA TYR A 56 28.97 -11.23 -1.75
C TYR A 56 29.19 -12.68 -1.31
N THR A 57 29.53 -12.91 -0.03
CA THR A 57 29.70 -14.26 0.55
C THR A 57 28.40 -15.05 0.64
N ILE A 58 27.27 -14.36 0.78
CA ILE A 58 25.93 -14.97 0.87
C ILE A 58 25.04 -14.62 -0.33
N ASN A 59 25.60 -13.97 -1.34
CA ASN A 59 24.92 -13.49 -2.54
C ASN A 59 23.65 -12.67 -2.22
N GLN A 60 23.75 -11.72 -1.28
CA GLN A 60 22.64 -10.84 -0.89
C GLN A 60 22.97 -9.37 -1.06
N VAL A 61 22.06 -8.63 -1.67
CA VAL A 61 22.11 -7.16 -1.75
C VAL A 61 21.00 -6.58 -0.89
N LYS A 62 21.37 -5.69 0.04
CA LYS A 62 20.46 -5.06 1.00
C LYS A 62 20.50 -3.56 0.88
N LEU A 63 19.35 -2.90 0.87
CA LEU A 63 19.28 -1.44 0.96
C LEU A 63 19.56 -1.00 2.40
N ALA A 64 20.78 -0.55 2.66
CA ALA A 64 21.24 -0.17 3.99
C ALA A 64 20.77 1.22 4.41
N LYS A 65 20.88 2.21 3.52
CA LYS A 65 20.46 3.59 3.81
C LYS A 65 19.75 4.23 2.62
N ALA A 66 18.67 4.92 2.91
CA ALA A 66 17.95 5.77 1.98
C ALA A 66 17.16 6.82 2.75
N HIS A 67 17.02 8.01 2.18
CA HIS A 67 16.14 9.04 2.72
C HIS A 67 14.74 8.92 2.11
N TYR A 68 13.71 8.83 2.94
CA TYR A 68 12.30 8.74 2.53
C TYR A 68 11.49 9.91 3.07
N CYS A 69 10.64 10.50 2.22
CA CYS A 69 9.77 11.58 2.64
C CYS A 69 8.54 11.13 3.45
N SER A 70 8.29 9.82 3.51
CA SER A 70 7.13 9.19 4.17
C SER A 70 5.77 9.71 3.70
N ARG A 71 5.70 10.30 2.49
CA ARG A 71 4.44 10.72 1.85
C ARG A 71 3.94 9.65 0.90
N HIS A 72 3.51 8.50 1.42
CA HIS A 72 3.14 7.33 0.59
C HIS A 72 1.98 7.56 -0.40
N LEU A 73 1.14 8.59 -0.19
CA LEU A 73 0.06 8.95 -1.12
C LEU A 73 0.55 9.80 -2.31
N LEU A 74 1.69 10.49 -2.17
CA LEU A 74 2.27 11.35 -3.22
C LEU A 74 3.56 10.79 -3.82
N CYS A 75 4.25 9.94 -3.07
CA CYS A 75 5.57 9.46 -3.42
C CYS A 75 5.51 7.95 -3.70
N PRO A 76 5.42 7.54 -4.99
CA PRO A 76 5.41 6.13 -5.39
C PRO A 76 6.62 5.34 -4.88
N MET A 77 7.76 6.00 -4.69
CA MET A 77 8.95 5.39 -4.11
C MET A 77 8.75 5.01 -2.64
N CYS A 78 8.21 5.91 -1.81
CA CYS A 78 7.83 5.57 -0.43
C CYS A 78 6.70 4.53 -0.39
N ALA A 79 5.70 4.67 -1.26
CA ALA A 79 4.61 3.72 -1.40
C ALA A 79 5.11 2.30 -1.69
N GLY A 80 5.99 2.16 -2.69
CA GLY A 80 6.50 0.87 -3.13
C GLY A 80 7.38 0.19 -2.10
N VAL A 81 8.23 0.93 -1.39
CA VAL A 81 9.06 0.37 -0.32
C VAL A 81 8.21 -0.06 0.87
N ARG A 82 7.24 0.76 1.27
CA ARG A 82 6.28 0.39 2.32
C ARG A 82 5.51 -0.87 1.94
N ALA A 83 4.99 -0.94 0.72
CA ALA A 83 4.27 -2.12 0.23
C ALA A 83 5.17 -3.36 0.24
N ALA A 84 6.41 -3.26 -0.24
CA ALA A 84 7.37 -4.37 -0.25
C ALA A 84 7.61 -4.96 1.14
N LYS A 85 7.74 -4.11 2.15
CA LYS A 85 7.95 -4.51 3.53
C LYS A 85 6.71 -5.06 4.22
N SER A 86 5.54 -4.47 3.97
CA SER A 86 4.29 -5.03 4.48
C SER A 86 4.03 -6.43 3.92
N MET A 87 4.34 -6.66 2.63
CA MET A 87 4.16 -7.95 1.98
C MET A 87 4.92 -9.08 2.69
N SER A 88 6.19 -8.88 3.04
CA SER A 88 6.98 -9.94 3.68
C SER A 88 6.40 -10.35 5.04
N ARG A 89 5.97 -9.39 5.86
CA ARG A 89 5.33 -9.65 7.16
C ARG A 89 4.00 -10.37 7.02
N TYR A 90 3.15 -9.95 6.07
CA TYR A 90 1.88 -10.63 5.84
C TYR A 90 2.06 -12.06 5.35
N ILE A 91 3.01 -12.31 4.44
CA ILE A 91 3.31 -13.66 3.96
C ILE A 91 3.76 -14.54 5.14
N GLN A 92 4.70 -14.08 5.97
CA GLN A 92 5.16 -14.82 7.14
C GLN A 92 3.99 -15.18 8.07
N ARG A 93 3.11 -14.21 8.37
CA ARG A 93 1.96 -14.46 9.24
C ARG A 93 0.95 -15.43 8.63
N ILE A 94 0.66 -15.31 7.33
CA ILE A 94 -0.23 -16.25 6.63
C ILE A 94 0.32 -17.67 6.73
N GLU A 95 1.62 -17.85 6.48
CA GLU A 95 2.27 -19.16 6.53
C GLU A 95 2.27 -19.76 7.93
N GLU A 96 2.44 -18.93 8.97
CA GLU A 96 2.31 -19.33 10.37
C GLU A 96 0.89 -19.81 10.71
N LEU A 97 -0.12 -18.99 10.42
CA LEU A 97 -1.52 -19.31 10.71
C LEU A 97 -1.99 -20.57 9.98
N MET A 98 -1.63 -20.70 8.70
CA MET A 98 -1.97 -21.89 7.92
C MET A 98 -1.21 -23.14 8.39
N ARG A 99 -0.05 -22.99 9.05
CA ARG A 99 0.66 -24.12 9.68
C ARG A 99 -0.07 -24.58 10.95
N GLN A 100 -0.58 -23.63 11.73
CA GLN A 100 -1.36 -23.90 12.95
C GLN A 100 -2.75 -24.48 12.62
N ASN A 101 -3.41 -23.99 11.57
CA ASN A 101 -4.70 -24.48 11.10
C ASN A 101 -4.70 -24.70 9.58
N ARG A 102 -4.58 -25.97 9.18
CA ARG A 102 -4.51 -26.39 7.77
C ARG A 102 -5.85 -26.32 7.03
N HIS A 103 -6.96 -26.12 7.73
CA HIS A 103 -8.30 -26.04 7.13
C HIS A 103 -8.66 -24.64 6.64
N LEU A 104 -7.83 -23.64 6.96
CA LEU A 104 -8.01 -22.26 6.53
C LEU A 104 -7.95 -22.15 5.00
N LYS A 105 -8.90 -21.40 4.44
CA LYS A 105 -9.06 -21.22 2.99
C LYS A 105 -8.66 -19.79 2.62
N PRO A 106 -7.50 -19.57 1.97
CA PRO A 106 -7.08 -18.24 1.57
C PRO A 106 -7.90 -17.75 0.38
N VAL A 107 -8.45 -16.54 0.50
CA VAL A 107 -9.27 -15.87 -0.51
C VAL A 107 -8.86 -14.41 -0.66
N LEU A 108 -9.15 -13.86 -1.83
CA LEU A 108 -9.14 -12.44 -2.10
C LEU A 108 -10.59 -11.99 -2.24
N ILE A 109 -11.00 -11.00 -1.45
CA ILE A 109 -12.34 -10.42 -1.47
C ILE A 109 -12.19 -8.97 -1.94
N THR A 110 -12.97 -8.58 -2.94
CA THR A 110 -13.10 -7.18 -3.37
C THR A 110 -14.49 -6.68 -3.04
N LEU A 111 -14.58 -5.57 -2.31
CA LEU A 111 -15.84 -4.86 -2.04
C LEU A 111 -15.79 -3.50 -2.72
N THR A 112 -16.85 -3.14 -3.46
CA THR A 112 -16.90 -1.87 -4.20
C THR A 112 -18.17 -1.11 -3.83
N VAL A 113 -18.11 0.21 -3.71
CA VAL A 113 -19.33 1.06 -3.67
C VAL A 113 -19.55 1.70 -5.03
N LYS A 114 -20.75 2.24 -5.28
CA LYS A 114 -21.03 2.91 -6.55
C LYS A 114 -20.03 4.05 -6.79
N ASN A 115 -19.62 4.19 -8.05
CA ASN A 115 -18.77 5.30 -8.51
C ASN A 115 -19.42 6.65 -8.19
N GLY A 116 -18.59 7.69 -8.11
CA GLY A 116 -19.09 9.05 -7.92
C GLY A 116 -18.02 10.10 -8.23
N GLU A 117 -18.46 11.32 -8.51
CA GLU A 117 -17.60 12.43 -8.93
C GLU A 117 -16.77 13.00 -7.76
N ASP A 118 -17.28 12.95 -6.53
CA ASP A 118 -16.62 13.48 -5.33
C ASP A 118 -15.83 12.39 -4.59
N LEU A 119 -14.50 12.50 -4.59
CA LEU A 119 -13.62 11.56 -3.89
C LEU A 119 -13.84 11.55 -2.37
N GLN A 120 -14.04 12.71 -1.76
CA GLN A 120 -14.15 12.81 -0.30
C GLN A 120 -15.44 12.16 0.19
N GLU A 121 -16.54 12.40 -0.52
CA GLU A 121 -17.83 11.77 -0.26
C GLU A 121 -17.73 10.25 -0.47
N ARG A 122 -17.25 9.79 -1.63
CA ARG A 122 -17.04 8.36 -1.93
C ARG A 122 -16.12 7.67 -0.92
N PHE A 123 -15.06 8.36 -0.47
CA PHE A 123 -14.18 7.88 0.61
C PHE A 123 -14.94 7.69 1.92
N LYS A 124 -15.73 8.68 2.35
CA LYS A 124 -16.51 8.62 3.59
C LYS A 124 -17.53 7.48 3.53
N HIS A 125 -18.25 7.36 2.40
CA HIS A 125 -19.24 6.32 2.17
C HIS A 125 -18.64 4.90 2.24
N LEU A 126 -17.54 4.66 1.53
CA LEU A 126 -16.86 3.36 1.58
C LEU A 126 -16.36 3.06 3.01
N ARG A 127 -15.79 4.06 3.68
CA ARG A 127 -15.22 3.91 5.03
C ARG A 127 -16.30 3.63 6.08
N SER A 128 -17.41 4.36 6.06
CA SER A 128 -18.52 4.14 7.00
C SER A 128 -19.13 2.76 6.78
N SER A 129 -19.40 2.39 5.53
CA SER A 129 -19.96 1.10 5.16
C SER A 129 -19.06 -0.05 5.62
N PHE A 130 -17.76 0.03 5.33
CA PHE A 130 -16.83 -1.02 5.76
C PHE A 130 -16.65 -1.06 7.28
N ARG A 131 -16.73 0.08 7.97
CA ARG A 131 -16.71 0.09 9.44
C ARG A 131 -17.95 -0.62 10.01
N THR A 132 -19.14 -0.35 9.48
CA THR A 132 -20.36 -1.08 9.87
C THR A 132 -20.22 -2.58 9.67
N LEU A 133 -19.64 -3.02 8.54
CA LEU A 133 -19.38 -4.44 8.29
C LEU A 133 -18.41 -5.06 9.31
N LEU A 134 -17.32 -4.36 9.64
CA LEU A 134 -16.38 -4.76 10.68
C LEU A 134 -17.01 -4.78 12.09
N ASP A 135 -17.89 -3.82 12.38
CA ASP A 135 -18.60 -3.77 13.66
C ASP A 135 -19.56 -4.95 13.80
N ARG A 136 -20.30 -5.31 12.74
CA ARG A 136 -21.14 -6.53 12.70
C ARG A 136 -20.30 -7.80 12.90
N TYR A 137 -19.13 -7.89 12.23
CA TYR A 137 -18.17 -8.98 12.45
C TYR A 137 -17.72 -9.08 13.90
N ASN A 138 -17.34 -7.95 14.52
CA ASN A 138 -16.89 -7.91 15.91
C ASN A 138 -18.01 -8.23 16.90
N ASP A 139 -19.23 -7.77 16.63
CA ASP A 139 -20.41 -8.07 17.44
C ASP A 139 -20.71 -9.57 17.43
N TYR A 140 -20.62 -10.24 16.28
CA TYR A 140 -20.76 -11.69 16.22
C TYR A 140 -19.64 -12.39 17.00
N LYS A 141 -18.37 -12.02 16.80
CA LYS A 141 -17.24 -12.67 17.48
C LYS A 141 -17.25 -12.47 19.00
N LYS A 142 -17.77 -11.34 19.52
CA LYS A 142 -17.81 -11.03 20.95
C LYS A 142 -19.10 -11.44 21.65
N LYS A 143 -20.23 -11.31 20.96
CA LYS A 143 -21.58 -11.44 21.55
C LYS A 143 -22.38 -12.61 20.97
N GLY A 144 -21.91 -13.27 19.91
CA GLY A 144 -22.57 -14.42 19.28
C GLY A 144 -23.84 -14.11 18.48
N ARG A 145 -24.13 -12.84 18.19
CA ARG A 145 -25.36 -12.39 17.49
C ARG A 145 -25.04 -11.66 16.19
N GLY A 146 -26.00 -11.62 15.26
CA GLY A 146 -25.87 -10.85 14.01
C GLY A 146 -24.95 -11.51 12.98
N PHE A 147 -24.97 -12.85 12.89
CA PHE A 147 -24.21 -13.59 11.91
C PHE A 147 -24.52 -13.10 10.49
N ASN A 148 -23.46 -12.97 9.70
CA ASN A 148 -23.50 -12.79 8.25
C ASN A 148 -22.27 -13.49 7.66
N GLN A 149 -22.24 -13.65 6.34
CA GLN A 149 -21.17 -14.40 5.67
C GLN A 149 -19.76 -13.88 5.96
N PHE A 150 -19.58 -12.58 6.23
CA PHE A 150 -18.28 -12.00 6.58
C PHE A 150 -17.71 -12.55 7.91
N CYS A 151 -18.57 -13.10 8.79
CA CYS A 151 -18.19 -13.70 10.06
C CYS A 151 -17.44 -15.04 9.92
N LYS A 152 -17.48 -15.66 8.73
CA LYS A 152 -16.72 -16.87 8.39
C LYS A 152 -15.22 -16.62 8.25
N ILE A 153 -14.79 -15.36 8.20
CA ILE A 153 -13.39 -14.95 8.22
C ILE A 153 -12.78 -15.28 9.58
N ASP A 154 -11.62 -15.93 9.56
CA ASP A 154 -10.76 -16.17 10.72
C ASP A 154 -9.87 -14.94 10.99
N GLY A 155 -9.20 -14.47 9.93
CA GLY A 155 -8.37 -13.27 9.96
C GLY A 155 -8.10 -12.74 8.57
N ALA A 156 -7.90 -11.44 8.48
CA ALA A 156 -7.67 -10.77 7.22
C ALA A 156 -6.88 -9.47 7.37
N PHE A 157 -6.30 -9.03 6.25
CA PHE A 157 -5.81 -7.66 6.09
C PHE A 157 -6.38 -7.06 4.81
N TYR A 158 -6.52 -5.74 4.81
CA TYR A 158 -7.19 -5.02 3.74
C TYR A 158 -6.49 -3.71 3.40
N SER A 159 -6.80 -3.21 2.20
CA SER A 159 -6.45 -1.88 1.72
C SER A 159 -7.60 -1.27 0.93
N THR A 160 -7.82 0.03 1.08
CA THR A 160 -8.73 0.80 0.21
C THR A 160 -7.96 1.37 -0.98
N GLU A 161 -8.47 1.17 -2.18
CA GLU A 161 -7.94 1.71 -3.44
C GLU A 161 -8.94 2.69 -4.06
N TYR A 162 -8.42 3.77 -4.65
CA TYR A 162 -9.20 4.83 -5.29
C TYR A 162 -8.62 5.09 -6.68
N THR A 163 -9.27 4.55 -7.70
CA THR A 163 -8.93 4.81 -9.11
C THR A 163 -9.87 5.85 -9.70
N TYR A 164 -9.47 6.49 -10.80
CA TYR A 164 -10.29 7.50 -11.48
C TYR A 164 -10.50 7.11 -12.93
N ASN A 165 -11.74 7.21 -13.40
CA ASN A 165 -12.08 6.98 -14.80
C ASN A 165 -12.16 8.30 -15.57
N PRO A 166 -11.22 8.61 -16.46
CA PRO A 166 -11.22 9.88 -17.19
C PRO A 166 -12.38 10.03 -18.18
N LYS A 167 -13.04 8.93 -18.58
CA LYS A 167 -14.18 8.97 -19.51
C LYS A 167 -15.47 9.37 -18.79
N THR A 168 -15.76 8.76 -17.64
CA THR A 168 -16.96 9.07 -16.85
C THR A 168 -16.74 10.20 -15.85
N LYS A 169 -15.47 10.58 -15.61
CA LYS A 169 -15.03 11.56 -14.60
C LYS A 169 -15.35 11.18 -13.16
N GLU A 170 -15.45 9.88 -12.89
CA GLU A 170 -15.81 9.35 -11.58
C GLU A 170 -14.65 8.65 -10.88
N TRP A 171 -14.66 8.71 -9.56
CA TRP A 171 -13.84 7.92 -8.66
C TRP A 171 -14.46 6.54 -8.42
N HIS A 172 -13.60 5.52 -8.41
CA HIS A 172 -13.96 4.11 -8.25
C HIS A 172 -13.34 3.57 -6.96
N PRO A 173 -13.97 3.85 -5.80
CA PRO A 173 -13.51 3.39 -4.49
C PRO A 173 -13.77 1.90 -4.29
N HIS A 174 -12.75 1.14 -3.88
CA HIS A 174 -12.91 -0.28 -3.57
C HIS A 174 -11.96 -0.74 -2.47
N ILE A 175 -12.27 -1.87 -1.85
CA ILE A 175 -11.48 -2.50 -0.80
C ILE A 175 -11.02 -3.86 -1.30
N HIS A 176 -9.71 -4.06 -1.27
CA HIS A 176 -9.10 -5.38 -1.44
C HIS A 176 -8.83 -5.98 -0.07
N ILE A 177 -9.25 -7.23 0.14
CA ILE A 177 -9.09 -7.96 1.40
C ILE A 177 -8.46 -9.30 1.08
N PHE A 178 -7.32 -9.62 1.69
CA PHE A 178 -6.85 -11.00 1.76
C PHE A 178 -7.37 -11.59 3.06
N ALA A 179 -8.16 -12.66 2.96
CA ALA A 179 -8.77 -13.31 4.10
C ALA A 179 -8.43 -14.79 4.17
N LEU A 180 -8.35 -15.31 5.40
CA LEU A 180 -8.32 -16.72 5.72
C LEU A 180 -9.69 -17.10 6.24
N LEU A 181 -10.39 -18.01 5.55
CA LEU A 181 -11.74 -18.42 5.92
C LEU A 181 -11.73 -19.75 6.69
N ASN A 182 -12.60 -19.86 7.69
CA ASN A 182 -12.95 -21.14 8.31
C ASN A 182 -13.87 -21.95 7.38
N GLU A 183 -14.87 -21.28 6.81
CA GLU A 183 -15.85 -21.86 5.89
C GLU A 183 -15.99 -21.00 4.63
N TRP A 184 -16.47 -21.60 3.54
CA TRP A 184 -16.67 -20.84 2.31
C TRP A 184 -17.77 -19.80 2.49
N ILE A 185 -17.52 -18.58 1.98
CA ILE A 185 -18.49 -17.49 1.97
C ILE A 185 -19.47 -17.74 0.83
N ASP A 186 -20.76 -17.61 1.13
CA ASP A 186 -21.78 -17.42 0.11
C ASP A 186 -21.68 -15.98 -0.43
N GLN A 187 -21.36 -15.85 -1.71
CA GLN A 187 -21.11 -14.55 -2.33
C GLN A 187 -22.41 -13.75 -2.51
N GLU A 188 -23.55 -14.42 -2.76
CA GLU A 188 -24.83 -13.75 -2.97
C GLU A 188 -25.33 -13.17 -1.64
N GLU A 189 -25.32 -13.95 -0.56
CA GLU A 189 -25.69 -13.46 0.77
C GLU A 189 -24.73 -12.36 1.28
N LEU A 190 -23.43 -12.45 0.96
CA LEU A 190 -22.50 -11.36 1.31
C LEU A 190 -22.80 -10.10 0.48
N ALA A 191 -23.18 -10.24 -0.79
CA ALA A 191 -23.59 -9.12 -1.64
C ALA A 191 -24.86 -8.45 -1.11
N GLU A 192 -25.85 -9.22 -0.64
CA GLU A 192 -27.03 -8.69 0.04
C GLU A 192 -26.66 -7.94 1.33
N THR A 193 -25.79 -8.52 2.16
CA THR A 193 -25.28 -7.85 3.37
C THR A 193 -24.56 -6.55 3.03
N TRP A 194 -23.77 -6.55 1.95
CA TRP A 194 -23.04 -5.37 1.49
C TRP A 194 -23.98 -4.30 0.97
N HIS A 195 -25.03 -4.69 0.26
CA HIS A 195 -26.06 -3.76 -0.20
C HIS A 195 -26.90 -3.20 0.95
N ASP A 196 -27.29 -4.01 1.92
CA ASP A 196 -28.00 -3.55 3.13
C ASP A 196 -27.21 -2.45 3.88
N ILE A 197 -25.88 -2.56 3.88
CA ILE A 197 -25.00 -1.58 4.52
C ILE A 197 -24.77 -0.35 3.64
N THR A 198 -24.49 -0.53 2.35
CA THR A 198 -24.09 0.56 1.45
C THR A 198 -25.26 1.28 0.81
N LEU A 199 -26.41 0.59 0.68
CA LEU A 199 -27.61 1.00 -0.05
C LEU A 199 -27.37 1.31 -1.55
N ASP A 200 -26.16 1.11 -2.06
CA ASP A 200 -25.78 1.49 -3.44
C ASP A 200 -24.96 0.45 -4.20
N SER A 201 -24.58 -0.68 -3.58
CA SER A 201 -23.76 -1.68 -4.23
C SER A 201 -24.00 -3.12 -3.77
N TYR A 202 -24.12 -4.01 -4.75
CA TYR A 202 -24.05 -5.48 -4.59
C TYR A 202 -22.69 -6.04 -5.03
N ILE A 203 -21.73 -5.18 -5.39
CA ILE A 203 -20.49 -5.61 -6.03
C ILE A 203 -19.54 -6.19 -4.98
N VAL A 204 -19.53 -7.52 -4.95
CA VAL A 204 -18.62 -8.37 -4.17
C VAL A 204 -17.99 -9.39 -5.11
N ASP A 205 -16.66 -9.49 -5.09
CA ASP A 205 -15.89 -10.52 -5.81
C ASP A 205 -15.11 -11.35 -4.80
N ILE A 206 -15.24 -12.68 -4.85
CA ILE A 206 -14.53 -13.61 -3.96
C ILE A 206 -13.78 -14.62 -4.81
N ARG A 207 -12.44 -14.56 -4.76
CA ARG A 207 -11.57 -15.43 -5.52
C ARG A 207 -10.71 -16.27 -4.60
N ARG A 208 -10.68 -17.59 -4.85
CA ARG A 208 -9.78 -18.49 -4.14
C ARG A 208 -8.33 -18.17 -4.50
N VAL A 209 -7.47 -18.02 -3.49
CA VAL A 209 -6.04 -17.83 -3.73
C VAL A 209 -5.36 -19.20 -3.78
N LYS A 210 -4.85 -19.55 -4.97
CA LYS A 210 -4.05 -20.77 -5.16
C LYS A 210 -2.59 -20.49 -4.80
N LYS A 211 -1.99 -21.36 -3.98
CA LYS A 211 -0.55 -21.33 -3.71
C LYS A 211 0.21 -21.72 -4.98
N THR A 212 1.10 -20.86 -5.44
CA THR A 212 1.97 -21.16 -6.59
C THR A 212 3.30 -21.74 -6.11
N LYS A 213 3.92 -22.63 -6.88
CA LYS A 213 5.24 -23.21 -6.53
C LYS A 213 6.33 -22.13 -6.46
N GLU A 214 6.29 -21.16 -7.37
CA GLU A 214 7.33 -20.14 -7.51
C GLU A 214 7.16 -18.95 -6.55
N HIS A 215 5.91 -18.52 -6.28
CA HIS A 215 5.66 -17.28 -5.55
C HIS A 215 4.79 -17.47 -4.31
N GLY A 216 4.38 -18.69 -3.96
CA GLY A 216 3.48 -18.94 -2.84
C GLY A 216 2.19 -18.12 -2.96
N TYR A 217 1.90 -17.29 -1.95
CA TYR A 217 0.79 -16.34 -1.88
C TYR A 217 1.16 -14.91 -2.30
N SER A 218 2.42 -14.66 -2.67
CA SER A 218 2.95 -13.31 -2.88
C SER A 218 2.18 -12.50 -3.91
N LYS A 219 1.62 -13.13 -4.96
CA LYS A 219 0.83 -12.44 -5.99
C LYS A 219 -0.44 -11.80 -5.39
N ALA A 220 -1.20 -12.56 -4.60
CA ALA A 220 -2.43 -12.08 -3.98
C ALA A 220 -2.15 -11.06 -2.86
N VAL A 221 -1.13 -11.30 -2.03
CA VAL A 221 -0.69 -10.34 -1.01
C VAL A 221 -0.23 -9.03 -1.67
N ALA A 222 0.46 -9.12 -2.81
CA ALA A 222 0.86 -7.94 -3.59
C ALA A 222 -0.32 -7.18 -4.17
N GLU A 223 -1.43 -7.85 -4.54
CA GLU A 223 -2.65 -7.19 -5.00
C GLU A 223 -3.20 -6.26 -3.91
N VAL A 224 -3.36 -6.77 -2.69
CA VAL A 224 -3.82 -5.96 -1.53
C VAL A 224 -2.79 -4.91 -1.10
N CYS A 225 -1.49 -5.17 -1.20
CA CYS A 225 -0.48 -4.18 -0.78
C CYS A 225 -0.27 -3.03 -1.79
N LYS A 226 -0.84 -3.09 -3.00
CA LYS A 226 -0.59 -2.14 -4.10
C LYS A 226 -1.39 -0.84 -4.04
N TYR A 227 -2.28 -0.63 -3.06
CA TYR A 227 -3.14 0.57 -3.03
C TYR A 227 -2.38 1.91 -3.19
N ALA A 228 -1.23 2.07 -2.54
CA ALA A 228 -0.42 3.29 -2.63
C ALA A 228 0.28 3.45 -4.00
N LEU A 229 0.54 2.33 -4.69
CA LEU A 229 1.09 2.32 -6.05
C LEU A 229 0.02 2.67 -7.09
N LYS A 230 -1.25 2.44 -6.80
CA LYS A 230 -2.37 2.76 -7.70
C LYS A 230 -2.62 4.26 -7.81
N PHE A 231 -2.30 5.03 -6.77
CA PHE A 231 -2.22 6.49 -6.90
C PHE A 231 -1.17 6.93 -7.92
N SER A 232 -0.13 6.13 -8.15
CA SER A 232 0.88 6.48 -9.15
C SER A 232 0.38 6.32 -10.59
N ASP A 233 -0.72 5.57 -10.79
CA ASP A 233 -1.41 5.39 -12.07
C ASP A 233 -2.38 6.56 -12.38
N LEU A 234 -2.74 7.37 -11.38
CA LEU A 234 -3.54 8.58 -11.56
C LEU A 234 -2.74 9.67 -12.28
N SER A 235 -3.43 10.67 -12.84
CA SER A 235 -2.77 11.90 -13.30
C SER A 235 -2.08 12.64 -12.13
N LEU A 236 -1.20 13.59 -12.42
CA LEU A 236 -0.47 14.35 -11.39
C LEU A 236 -1.44 15.17 -10.53
N GLU A 237 -2.48 15.70 -11.17
CA GLU A 237 -3.58 16.47 -10.63
C GLU A 237 -4.43 15.61 -9.69
N ASN A 238 -4.89 14.45 -10.17
CA ASN A 238 -5.72 13.54 -9.38
C ASN A 238 -4.94 12.92 -8.22
N THR A 239 -3.63 12.70 -8.39
CA THR A 239 -2.76 12.27 -7.27
C THR A 239 -2.71 13.34 -6.18
N TRP A 240 -2.67 14.63 -6.56
CA TRP A 240 -2.66 15.74 -5.64
C TRP A 240 -4.01 15.92 -4.92
N GLU A 241 -5.12 15.88 -5.67
CA GLU A 241 -6.47 15.90 -5.12
C GLU A 241 -6.65 14.75 -4.11
N ALA A 242 -6.29 13.52 -4.51
CA ALA A 242 -6.41 12.37 -3.63
C ALA A 242 -5.52 12.47 -2.39
N TYR A 243 -4.32 13.04 -2.51
CA TYR A 243 -3.51 13.31 -1.34
C TYR A 243 -4.19 14.29 -0.38
N LEU A 244 -4.75 15.39 -0.88
CA LEU A 244 -5.41 16.39 -0.06
C LEU A 244 -6.62 15.80 0.67
N SER A 245 -7.43 15.00 -0.02
CA SER A 245 -8.65 14.39 0.52
C SER A 245 -8.37 13.24 1.49
N LEU A 246 -7.35 12.42 1.22
CA LEU A 246 -7.12 11.16 1.95
C LEU A 246 -6.01 11.24 3.01
N LYS A 247 -5.18 12.28 3.00
CA LYS A 247 -4.09 12.43 3.99
C LYS A 247 -4.64 12.41 5.42
N GLY A 248 -3.97 11.64 6.29
CA GLY A 248 -4.35 11.46 7.69
C GLY A 248 -5.34 10.32 7.91
N ASN A 249 -5.94 9.78 6.85
CA ASN A 249 -6.80 8.62 6.96
C ASN A 249 -6.00 7.31 6.94
N ARG A 250 -6.45 6.35 7.76
CA ARG A 250 -5.97 4.97 7.71
C ARG A 250 -6.66 4.24 6.55
N LEU A 251 -5.86 3.87 5.54
CA LEU A 251 -6.29 3.20 4.30
C LEU A 251 -6.00 1.69 4.28
N THR A 252 -5.34 1.18 5.31
CA THR A 252 -5.01 -0.24 5.46
C THR A 252 -5.36 -0.69 6.86
N GLY A 253 -5.61 -1.98 7.05
CA GLY A 253 -5.82 -2.55 8.37
C GLY A 253 -5.80 -4.06 8.39
N CYS A 254 -5.82 -4.62 9.59
CA CYS A 254 -5.94 -6.05 9.84
C CYS A 254 -7.02 -6.29 10.90
N PHE A 255 -7.62 -7.47 10.89
CA PHE A 255 -8.59 -7.94 11.88
C PHE A 255 -8.58 -9.47 11.99
N GLY A 256 -9.22 -10.00 13.04
CA GLY A 256 -9.22 -11.44 13.35
C GLY A 256 -7.83 -11.97 13.69
N SER A 257 -7.50 -13.20 13.30
CA SER A 257 -6.19 -13.84 13.59
C SER A 257 -4.97 -13.15 12.95
N MET A 258 -5.21 -12.26 11.97
CA MET A 258 -4.21 -11.38 11.36
C MET A 258 -4.01 -10.07 12.14
N TYR A 259 -4.80 -9.80 13.19
CA TYR A 259 -4.60 -8.65 14.06
C TYR A 259 -3.30 -8.78 14.86
N GLY A 260 -2.66 -7.65 15.17
CA GLY A 260 -1.39 -7.62 15.92
C GLY A 260 -0.14 -7.85 15.07
N VAL A 261 -0.26 -7.99 13.73
CA VAL A 261 0.92 -8.00 12.85
C VAL A 261 1.60 -6.63 12.91
N GLU A 262 2.78 -6.59 13.53
CA GLU A 262 3.62 -5.40 13.57
C GLU A 262 4.20 -5.13 12.18
N LEU A 263 3.82 -4.00 11.60
CA LEU A 263 4.40 -3.51 10.36
C LEU A 263 5.71 -2.77 10.68
N PRO A 264 6.78 -2.99 9.90
CA PRO A 264 8.07 -2.38 10.19
C PRO A 264 8.02 -0.86 10.06
N GLU A 265 8.54 -0.15 11.06
CA GLU A 265 8.69 1.31 11.02
C GLU A 265 9.82 1.74 10.09
N LYS A 266 10.92 0.97 10.05
CA LYS A 266 12.06 1.23 9.17
C LYS A 266 11.73 0.84 7.73
N LEU A 267 12.11 1.68 6.78
CA LEU A 267 11.93 1.44 5.33
C LEU A 267 13.19 0.87 4.63
N THR A 268 14.31 0.73 5.34
CA THR A 268 15.55 0.07 4.87
C THR A 268 15.59 -1.41 5.25
N ASP A 269 16.31 -2.25 4.52
CA ASP A 269 16.35 -3.69 4.80
C ASP A 269 17.00 -4.01 6.15
N ASP A 270 16.59 -5.14 6.74
CA ASP A 270 17.30 -5.70 7.88
C ASP A 270 18.67 -6.20 7.39
N LEU A 271 19.73 -5.70 8.01
CA LEU A 271 21.10 -6.05 7.68
C LEU A 271 21.47 -7.37 8.38
N PRO A 272 22.20 -8.28 7.71
CA PRO A 272 22.88 -9.40 8.37
C PRO A 272 23.72 -8.92 9.55
N LEU A 273 23.95 -9.80 10.54
CA LEU A 273 24.77 -9.55 11.72
C LEU A 273 26.18 -9.04 11.32
N ASP A 274 26.75 -8.22 12.20
CA ASP A 274 27.98 -7.43 12.03
C ASP A 274 29.27 -8.31 11.93
N ASP A 275 29.37 -9.23 10.98
CA ASP A 275 30.57 -10.09 10.80
C ASP A 275 30.80 -10.53 9.33
N LEU A 276 29.96 -10.07 8.39
CA LEU A 276 30.13 -10.41 6.98
C LEU A 276 30.77 -9.26 6.20
N PRO A 277 31.79 -9.52 5.36
CA PRO A 277 32.31 -8.50 4.47
C PRO A 277 31.29 -8.16 3.38
N TYR A 278 31.29 -6.91 2.95
CA TYR A 278 30.38 -6.41 1.92
C TYR A 278 31.01 -5.31 1.08
N LEU A 279 30.51 -5.18 -0.15
CA LEU A 279 30.74 -3.98 -0.94
C LEU A 279 29.64 -2.95 -0.63
N GLU A 280 30.05 -1.78 -0.17
CA GLU A 280 29.20 -0.62 -0.02
C GLU A 280 29.07 0.09 -1.37
N LEU A 281 27.84 0.24 -1.86
CA LEU A 281 27.52 0.78 -3.18
C LEU A 281 26.60 1.99 -3.03
N LEU A 282 27.10 3.19 -3.31
CA LEU A 282 26.31 4.42 -3.28
C LEU A 282 25.81 4.76 -4.68
N TYR A 283 24.50 4.83 -4.82
CA TYR A 283 23.84 5.24 -6.05
C TYR A 283 23.17 6.60 -5.93
N ARG A 284 23.27 7.43 -6.98
CA ARG A 284 22.57 8.71 -7.12
C ARG A 284 21.49 8.63 -8.19
N PHE A 285 20.33 9.21 -7.92
CA PHE A 285 19.24 9.27 -8.90
C PHE A 285 19.56 10.24 -10.06
N VAL A 286 19.30 9.80 -11.28
CA VAL A 286 19.41 10.60 -12.51
C VAL A 286 18.04 10.73 -13.16
N PHE A 287 17.58 11.97 -13.33
CA PHE A 287 16.33 12.26 -14.02
C PHE A 287 16.56 12.40 -15.53
N ALA A 288 15.89 11.56 -16.32
CA ALA A 288 16.00 11.51 -17.77
C ALA A 288 14.71 10.90 -18.35
N LYS A 289 14.60 10.83 -19.68
CA LYS A 289 13.47 10.16 -20.37
C LYS A 289 13.22 8.74 -19.85
N LYS A 290 14.30 8.01 -19.55
CA LYS A 290 14.29 6.80 -18.73
C LYS A 290 15.19 7.04 -17.53
N SER A 291 14.60 7.39 -16.40
CA SER A 291 15.35 7.62 -15.17
C SER A 291 15.99 6.35 -14.62
N TYR A 292 17.14 6.52 -13.98
CA TYR A 292 17.92 5.44 -13.40
C TYR A 292 18.70 5.92 -12.16
N TYR A 293 19.40 4.99 -11.53
CA TYR A 293 20.32 5.24 -10.43
C TYR A 293 21.74 4.97 -10.93
N ASN A 294 22.59 6.00 -10.93
CA ASN A 294 24.00 5.91 -11.32
C ASN A 294 24.85 5.48 -10.11
N LEU A 295 25.76 4.53 -10.29
CA LEU A 295 26.71 4.14 -9.25
C LEU A 295 27.79 5.23 -9.15
N GLU A 296 27.94 5.83 -7.98
CA GLU A 296 28.91 6.90 -7.74
C GLU A 296 30.12 6.41 -6.94
N ILE A 297 29.90 5.53 -5.96
CA ILE A 297 30.96 5.04 -5.06
C ILE A 297 30.80 3.53 -4.88
N THR A 298 31.93 2.82 -4.94
CA THR A 298 32.06 1.43 -4.48
C THR A 298 33.18 1.37 -3.45
N LYS A 299 32.92 0.79 -2.29
CA LYS A 299 33.89 0.64 -1.21
C LYS A 299 33.83 -0.77 -0.64
N ASP A 300 34.96 -1.46 -0.56
CA ASP A 300 35.05 -2.74 0.14
C ASP A 300 35.12 -2.51 1.65
N VAL A 301 34.23 -3.17 2.39
CA VAL A 301 34.15 -3.07 3.84
C VAL A 301 34.34 -4.47 4.42
N LYS A 302 35.43 -4.62 5.16
CA LYS A 302 35.75 -5.85 5.90
C LYS A 302 35.40 -5.64 7.38
N PRO A 303 34.73 -6.60 8.03
CA PRO A 303 34.50 -6.56 9.48
C PRO A 303 35.86 -6.47 10.19
N LYS A 304 35.87 -5.76 11.33
CA LYS A 304 37.07 -5.58 12.16
C LYS A 304 37.40 -6.82 12.95
#